data_AF-A0A9E7A5Q3-F1
#
_entry.id   AF-A0A9E7A5Q3-F1
#
_cell.length_a   1.000
_cell.length_b   1.000
_cell.length_c   1.000
_cell.angle_alpha   90.00
_cell.angle_beta   90.00
_cell.angle_gamma   90.00
#
_symmetry.space_group_name_H-M   'P 1'
#
loop_
_entity.id
_entity.type
_entity.pdbx_description
1 polymer ?
#
loop_
_entity_poly.entity_id
_entity_poly.type
_entity_poly.pdbx_seq_one_letter_code
_entity_poly.pdbx_strand_id
1 'polypeptide(L)'
;MSIFGRKKDETPDSSQEPGGVPTQRDAELTMPAYRAPAANSAPMGMPPKPNNAPVRPGVPAPAAMAARGGPVTTNTTERRTLIVGRGISLQGTVADAERLVVEGTVESQMIQAAELSVAQTGVFRGEVQVEDAEIAGLFDGTVTARGSLIVRSTGKIKGMARYKKLSVEEGGQIIGSMEMLQGEG
;
A
#
# COMPACT_ATOMS: atom_id res chain seq x y z
N MET A 1 -54.13 41.73 -33.64
CA MET A 1 -54.79 40.84 -34.62
C MET A 1 -53.83 40.57 -35.76
N SER A 2 -53.86 39.33 -36.24
CA SER A 2 -53.27 38.83 -37.49
C SER A 2 -51.80 38.37 -37.44
N ILE A 3 -51.37 37.21 -37.96
CA ILE A 3 -51.88 35.84 -38.19
C ILE A 3 -50.86 35.14 -39.13
N PHE A 4 -50.57 33.84 -38.92
CA PHE A 4 -49.92 32.86 -39.84
C PHE A 4 -48.43 33.06 -40.23
N GLY A 5 -47.56 32.05 -40.30
CA GLY A 5 -47.67 30.60 -40.11
C GLY A 5 -46.43 29.84 -40.63
N ARG A 6 -46.22 28.62 -40.08
CA ARG A 6 -45.51 27.41 -40.57
C ARG A 6 -44.03 27.44 -41.00
N LYS A 7 -43.21 26.64 -40.28
CA LYS A 7 -42.37 25.51 -40.77
C LYS A 7 -41.79 24.80 -39.53
N LYS A 8 -42.17 23.57 -39.15
CA LYS A 8 -42.02 22.22 -39.73
C LYS A 8 -40.55 21.74 -39.74
N ASP A 9 -40.40 20.47 -39.36
CA ASP A 9 -39.21 19.59 -39.40
C ASP A 9 -38.33 19.73 -38.12
N GLU A 10 -37.90 18.67 -37.42
CA GLU A 10 -37.84 17.24 -37.72
C GLU A 10 -37.60 16.47 -36.40
N THR A 11 -38.37 15.40 -36.16
CA THR A 11 -38.08 14.34 -35.19
C THR A 11 -37.34 13.21 -35.89
N PRO A 12 -36.28 12.64 -35.31
CA PRO A 12 -35.96 11.25 -35.56
C PRO A 12 -36.38 10.42 -34.34
N ASP A 13 -37.56 9.82 -34.45
CA ASP A 13 -37.80 8.49 -33.90
C ASP A 13 -36.97 7.51 -34.74
N SER A 14 -36.23 6.62 -34.08
CA SER A 14 -35.69 5.43 -34.73
C SER A 14 -35.92 4.26 -33.82
N SER A 15 -37.17 3.80 -33.86
CA SER A 15 -37.57 2.42 -33.63
C SER A 15 -36.58 1.41 -34.27
N GLN A 16 -35.95 0.64 -33.39
CA GLN A 16 -35.84 -0.82 -33.41
C GLN A 16 -36.14 -1.56 -34.73
N GLU A 17 -35.17 -2.36 -35.20
CA GLU A 17 -35.46 -3.58 -35.97
C GLU A 17 -34.58 -4.78 -35.57
N PRO A 18 -35.08 -6.02 -35.76
CA PRO A 18 -34.62 -7.23 -35.11
C PRO A 18 -33.71 -8.09 -36.01
N GLY A 19 -32.84 -8.90 -35.39
CA GLY A 19 -32.02 -9.86 -36.12
C GLY A 19 -31.47 -10.93 -35.20
N GLY A 20 -32.25 -12.00 -35.01
CA GLY A 20 -31.74 -13.22 -34.40
C GLY A 20 -30.90 -14.02 -35.40
N VAL A 21 -29.79 -14.58 -34.92
CA VAL A 21 -29.45 -16.00 -35.10
C VAL A 21 -28.53 -16.42 -33.95
N PRO A 22 -28.77 -17.60 -33.35
CA PRO A 22 -28.03 -18.10 -32.20
C PRO A 22 -26.69 -18.69 -32.66
N THR A 23 -25.60 -18.45 -31.94
CA THR A 23 -24.37 -19.22 -32.11
C THR A 23 -23.97 -19.80 -30.76
N GLN A 24 -24.34 -21.07 -30.64
CA GLN A 24 -23.63 -22.14 -29.95
C GLN A 24 -23.05 -21.82 -28.56
N ARG A 25 -23.83 -22.22 -27.56
CA ARG A 25 -23.28 -23.03 -26.46
C ARG A 25 -22.52 -24.20 -27.06
N ASP A 26 -21.20 -24.20 -26.90
CA ASP A 26 -20.37 -25.41 -26.80
C ASP A 26 -18.93 -24.96 -26.48
N ALA A 27 -18.65 -24.81 -25.19
CA ALA A 27 -17.28 -24.79 -24.67
C ALA A 27 -17.24 -25.65 -23.40
N GLU A 28 -17.79 -26.86 -23.49
CA GLU A 28 -17.37 -27.96 -22.65
C GLU A 28 -15.99 -28.42 -23.14
N LEU A 29 -14.94 -27.75 -22.66
CA LEU A 29 -13.60 -28.32 -22.64
C LEU A 29 -13.02 -28.04 -21.24
N THR A 30 -13.64 -28.67 -20.25
CA THR A 30 -13.00 -28.79 -18.95
C THR A 30 -11.72 -29.60 -19.15
N MET A 31 -10.61 -28.97 -18.84
CA MET A 31 -9.27 -29.49 -19.05
C MET A 31 -9.06 -30.74 -18.18
N PRO A 32 -8.28 -31.73 -18.66
CA PRO A 32 -8.02 -32.96 -17.92
C PRO A 32 -7.31 -32.68 -16.59
N ALA A 33 -7.66 -33.47 -15.58
CA ALA A 33 -7.12 -33.41 -14.23
C ALA A 33 -5.58 -33.29 -14.21
N TYR A 34 -5.09 -32.23 -13.57
CA TYR A 34 -3.67 -32.01 -13.33
C TYR A 34 -3.14 -33.13 -12.43
N ARG A 35 -2.38 -34.07 -13.01
CA ARG A 35 -1.70 -35.16 -12.31
C ARG A 35 -0.40 -34.63 -11.71
N ALA A 36 -0.38 -34.45 -10.39
CA ALA A 36 0.84 -34.16 -9.66
C ALA A 36 1.86 -35.32 -9.80
N PRO A 37 3.13 -35.07 -10.16
CA PRO A 37 4.18 -36.06 -9.99
C PRO A 37 4.61 -36.09 -8.52
N ALA A 38 4.36 -37.21 -7.85
CA ALA A 38 4.82 -37.48 -6.50
C ALA A 38 6.34 -37.72 -6.47
N ALA A 39 6.98 -37.03 -5.53
CA ALA A 39 8.14 -37.44 -4.74
C ALA A 39 9.34 -38.07 -5.46
N ASN A 40 10.27 -37.19 -5.85
CA ASN A 40 11.66 -37.58 -6.09
C ASN A 40 12.28 -38.09 -4.78
N SER A 41 12.75 -39.34 -4.79
CA SER A 41 13.34 -40.02 -3.65
C SER A 41 14.84 -40.20 -3.87
N ALA A 42 15.60 -40.05 -2.76
CA ALA A 42 17.03 -40.36 -2.52
C ALA A 42 18.02 -39.17 -2.63
N PRO A 43 19.15 -39.18 -1.87
CA PRO A 43 19.71 -40.29 -1.08
C PRO A 43 20.05 -39.97 0.40
N MET A 44 20.08 -41.06 1.18
CA MET A 44 20.77 -41.15 2.46
C MET A 44 22.29 -41.18 2.28
N GLY A 45 23.00 -40.51 3.18
CA GLY A 45 24.24 -41.03 3.77
C GLY A 45 25.52 -40.26 3.43
N MET A 46 26.05 -39.55 4.43
CA MET A 46 27.46 -39.63 4.83
C MET A 46 27.65 -38.94 6.20
N PRO A 47 28.30 -39.59 7.18
CA PRO A 47 28.59 -38.97 8.49
C PRO A 47 29.74 -37.97 8.37
N PRO A 48 29.76 -36.89 9.18
CA PRO A 48 30.90 -35.99 9.23
C PRO A 48 32.10 -36.68 9.90
N LYS A 49 33.27 -36.66 9.23
CA LYS A 49 34.55 -37.05 9.82
C LYS A 49 34.95 -36.02 10.90
N PRO A 50 35.41 -36.43 12.09
CA PRO A 50 36.06 -35.52 13.02
C PRO A 50 37.49 -35.24 12.54
N ASN A 51 37.76 -34.03 12.08
CA ASN A 51 39.12 -33.61 11.75
C ASN A 51 39.81 -33.06 13.01
N ASN A 52 40.51 -33.93 13.74
CA ASN A 52 41.44 -33.52 14.79
C ASN A 52 42.74 -33.03 14.13
N ALA A 53 42.84 -31.72 13.89
CA ALA A 53 44.12 -31.07 13.60
C ALA A 53 44.83 -30.72 14.92
N PRO A 54 46.16 -30.88 15.01
CA PRO A 54 46.89 -30.60 16.24
C PRO A 54 46.94 -29.10 16.52
N VAL A 55 46.40 -28.70 17.67
CA VAL A 55 46.52 -27.34 18.22
C VAL A 55 47.99 -27.03 18.49
N ARG A 56 48.53 -26.05 17.77
CA ARG A 56 49.82 -25.41 18.07
C ARG A 56 49.60 -24.41 19.21
N PRO A 57 50.33 -24.48 20.33
CA PRO A 57 50.23 -23.47 21.38
C PRO A 57 50.98 -22.19 20.96
N GLY A 58 50.27 -21.06 20.90
CA GLY A 58 50.90 -19.74 20.97
C GLY A 58 50.55 -18.75 19.86
N VAL A 59 49.34 -18.19 19.92
CA VAL A 59 49.04 -16.81 19.47
C VAL A 59 47.76 -16.34 20.16
N PRO A 60 47.72 -15.17 20.82
CA PRO A 60 46.47 -14.63 21.37
C PRO A 60 45.59 -14.12 20.22
N ALA A 61 44.38 -14.66 20.12
CA ALA A 61 43.35 -14.18 19.19
C ALA A 61 42.53 -13.02 19.81
N PRO A 62 42.13 -11.99 19.05
CA PRO A 62 41.16 -11.01 19.51
C PRO A 62 39.78 -11.68 19.65
N ALA A 63 39.03 -11.27 20.67
CA ALA A 63 37.71 -11.82 21.02
C ALA A 63 36.71 -11.73 19.86
N ALA A 64 36.37 -12.88 19.28
CA ALA A 64 35.25 -13.01 18.35
C ALA A 64 33.93 -13.08 19.12
N MET A 65 33.15 -12.02 19.00
CA MET A 65 31.77 -11.89 19.45
C MET A 65 30.85 -12.81 18.62
N ALA A 66 30.13 -13.74 19.26
CA ALA A 66 29.06 -14.51 18.62
C ALA A 66 27.91 -14.86 19.59
N ALA A 67 26.87 -14.03 19.51
CA ALA A 67 25.44 -14.34 19.49
C ALA A 67 24.84 -15.38 20.47
N ARG A 68 23.94 -14.89 21.34
CA ARG A 68 22.65 -15.57 21.61
C ARG A 68 21.54 -14.54 21.72
N GLY A 69 20.73 -14.44 20.66
CA GLY A 69 19.48 -13.68 20.65
C GLY A 69 18.48 -14.27 21.62
N GLY A 70 17.99 -13.45 22.55
CA GLY A 70 16.75 -13.75 23.25
C GLY A 70 15.56 -13.66 22.28
N PRO A 71 14.43 -14.31 22.59
CA PRO A 71 13.20 -14.03 21.87
C PRO A 71 12.90 -12.55 22.06
N VAL A 72 12.96 -11.78 20.96
CA VAL A 72 12.40 -10.44 20.94
C VAL A 72 10.89 -10.62 21.09
N THR A 73 10.41 -10.60 22.33
CA THR A 73 9.01 -10.33 22.61
C THR A 73 8.76 -8.92 22.13
N THR A 74 8.46 -8.78 20.84
CA THR A 74 7.78 -7.59 20.34
C THR A 74 6.49 -7.57 21.11
N ASN A 75 6.45 -6.75 22.15
CA ASN A 75 5.26 -6.46 22.92
C ASN A 75 4.30 -5.72 21.96
N THR A 76 3.67 -6.47 21.05
CA THR A 76 2.50 -6.05 20.32
C THR A 76 1.39 -6.01 21.34
N THR A 77 1.36 -4.93 22.14
CA THR A 77 0.10 -4.29 22.51
C THR A 77 -0.79 -4.41 21.28
N GLU A 78 -1.99 -4.98 21.43
CA GLU A 78 -2.97 -5.23 20.36
C GLU A 78 -3.33 -3.91 19.65
N ARG A 79 -2.41 -3.37 18.87
CA ARG A 79 -2.58 -2.17 18.08
C ARG A 79 -3.25 -2.60 16.81
N ARG A 80 -4.37 -1.97 16.48
CA ARG A 80 -5.10 -2.14 15.21
C ARG A 80 -4.24 -1.60 14.07
N THR A 81 -3.26 -2.41 13.68
CA THR A 81 -2.22 -2.04 12.72
C THR A 81 -2.58 -2.62 11.37
N LEU A 82 -2.76 -1.74 10.38
CA LEU A 82 -2.97 -2.12 8.99
C LEU A 82 -1.67 -1.89 8.23
N ILE A 83 -1.16 -2.94 7.58
CA ILE A 83 0.05 -2.88 6.75
C ILE A 83 -0.32 -3.25 5.33
N VAL A 84 -0.14 -2.31 4.41
CA VAL A 84 -0.35 -2.52 2.97
C VAL A 84 1.00 -2.81 2.34
N GLY A 85 1.28 -4.09 2.13
CA GLY A 85 2.54 -4.56 1.58
C GLY A 85 2.78 -4.13 0.12
N ARG A 86 4.03 -4.25 -0.32
CA ARG A 86 4.45 -3.96 -1.70
C ARG A 86 3.69 -4.82 -2.71
N GLY A 87 3.21 -4.22 -3.79
CA GLY A 87 2.43 -4.90 -4.84
C GLY A 87 0.96 -5.17 -4.48
N ILE A 88 0.52 -4.74 -3.30
CA ILE A 88 -0.89 -4.79 -2.90
C ILE A 88 -1.51 -3.42 -3.18
N SER A 89 -2.73 -3.45 -3.73
CA SER A 89 -3.57 -2.27 -3.90
C SER A 89 -4.79 -2.38 -2.98
N LEU A 90 -4.92 -1.44 -2.04
CA LEU A 90 -6.08 -1.33 -1.17
C LEU A 90 -7.06 -0.31 -1.78
N GLN A 91 -8.30 -0.72 -2.00
CA GLN A 91 -9.38 0.17 -2.42
C GLN A 91 -10.53 0.14 -1.41
N GLY A 92 -10.97 1.32 -0.94
CA GLY A 92 -12.12 1.43 -0.04
C GLY A 92 -11.96 2.51 1.03
N THR A 93 -12.52 2.27 2.21
CA THR A 93 -12.50 3.19 3.35
C THR A 93 -11.94 2.43 4.56
N VAL A 94 -11.06 3.07 5.33
CA VAL A 94 -10.50 2.49 6.56
C VAL A 94 -10.88 3.38 7.74
N ALA A 95 -11.52 2.79 8.74
CA ALA A 95 -11.88 3.43 9.99
C ALA A 95 -11.26 2.64 11.16
N ASP A 96 -11.02 3.32 12.29
CA ASP A 96 -10.54 2.72 13.54
C ASP A 96 -9.17 2.00 13.46
N ALA A 97 -8.30 2.40 12.53
CA ALA A 97 -6.92 1.94 12.50
C ALA A 97 -6.06 2.78 13.47
N GLU A 98 -5.33 2.14 14.39
CA GLU A 98 -4.38 2.88 15.23
C GLU A 98 -3.12 3.23 14.46
N ARG A 99 -2.63 2.31 13.63
CA ARG A 99 -1.40 2.48 12.87
C ARG A 99 -1.59 2.00 11.44
N LEU A 100 -1.32 2.86 10.47
CA LEU A 100 -1.41 2.54 9.05
C LEU A 100 -0.02 2.65 8.41
N VAL A 101 0.48 1.54 7.89
CA VAL A 101 1.75 1.49 7.14
C VAL A 101 1.44 1.20 5.69
N VAL A 102 1.87 2.08 4.79
CA VAL A 102 1.62 1.98 3.36
C VAL A 102 2.93 1.77 2.61
N GLU A 103 3.19 0.53 2.19
CA GLU A 103 4.31 0.19 1.31
C GLU A 103 3.89 -0.02 -0.15
N GLY A 104 2.63 -0.39 -0.38
CA GLY A 104 2.01 -0.60 -1.69
C GLY A 104 1.22 0.60 -2.20
N THR A 105 0.09 0.35 -2.84
CA THR A 105 -0.83 1.40 -3.32
C THR A 105 -2.10 1.43 -2.47
N VAL A 106 -2.52 2.60 -2.05
CA VAL A 106 -3.78 2.81 -1.33
C VAL A 106 -4.58 3.86 -2.07
N GLU A 107 -5.80 3.50 -2.45
CA GLU A 107 -6.77 4.40 -3.05
C GLU A 107 -8.06 4.37 -2.24
N SER A 108 -8.32 5.45 -1.52
CA SER A 108 -9.39 5.48 -0.53
C SER A 108 -10.07 6.83 -0.51
N GLN A 109 -11.38 6.87 -0.32
CA GLN A 109 -12.08 8.15 -0.25
C GLN A 109 -11.84 8.86 1.07
N MET A 110 -11.84 8.12 2.19
CA MET A 110 -11.56 8.66 3.51
C MET A 110 -10.86 7.60 4.36
N ILE A 111 -9.78 7.98 5.04
CA ILE A 111 -9.12 7.13 6.03
C ILE A 111 -9.01 7.89 7.34
N GLN A 112 -9.35 7.22 8.44
CA GLN A 112 -9.10 7.70 9.78
C GLN A 112 -8.13 6.76 10.49
N ALA A 113 -6.98 7.29 10.89
CA ALA A 113 -6.02 6.56 11.71
C ALA A 113 -5.38 7.47 12.77
N ALA A 114 -4.72 6.91 13.79
CA ALA A 114 -3.95 7.73 14.72
C ALA A 114 -2.57 8.07 14.13
N GLU A 115 -1.86 7.05 13.63
CA GLU A 115 -0.54 7.17 13.00
C GLU A 115 -0.57 6.67 11.55
N LEU A 116 -0.10 7.49 10.60
CA LEU A 116 0.12 7.10 9.22
C LEU A 116 1.61 7.15 8.88
N SER A 117 2.13 6.07 8.30
CA SER A 117 3.48 6.02 7.74
C SER A 117 3.41 5.53 6.29
N VAL A 118 3.72 6.42 5.36
CA VAL A 118 3.82 6.09 3.93
C VAL A 118 5.29 5.84 3.61
N ALA A 119 5.62 4.59 3.30
CA ALA A 119 6.98 4.20 2.93
C ALA A 119 7.36 4.79 1.56
N GLN A 120 8.65 4.74 1.22
CA GLN A 120 9.19 5.32 -0.01
C GLN A 120 8.56 4.77 -1.29
N THR A 121 8.19 3.49 -1.29
CA THR A 121 7.48 2.83 -2.39
C THR A 121 5.96 3.01 -2.34
N GLY A 122 5.46 3.57 -1.24
CA GLY A 122 4.04 3.77 -0.97
C GLY A 122 3.46 4.85 -1.87
N VAL A 123 2.28 4.55 -2.43
CA VAL A 123 1.47 5.52 -3.17
C VAL A 123 0.12 5.62 -2.49
N PHE A 124 -0.18 6.80 -1.95
CA PHE A 124 -1.46 7.09 -1.33
C PHE A 124 -2.27 8.03 -2.22
N ARG A 125 -3.53 7.68 -2.49
CA ARG A 125 -4.48 8.50 -3.23
C ARG A 125 -5.77 8.67 -2.45
N GLY A 126 -6.13 9.91 -2.15
CA GLY A 126 -7.41 10.22 -1.49
C GLY A 126 -7.32 11.19 -0.33
N GLU A 127 -8.30 11.10 0.59
CA GLU A 127 -8.33 11.89 1.81
C GLU A 127 -7.97 11.05 3.04
N VAL A 128 -7.12 11.61 3.90
CA VAL A 128 -6.72 10.97 5.15
C VAL A 128 -6.75 11.96 6.30
N GLN A 129 -7.24 11.51 7.45
CA GLN A 129 -7.27 12.25 8.69
C GLN A 129 -6.55 11.46 9.78
N VAL A 130 -5.48 12.05 10.31
CA VAL A 130 -4.62 11.42 11.30
C VAL A 130 -4.15 12.40 12.36
N GLU A 131 -3.66 11.88 13.49
CA GLU A 131 -2.95 12.70 14.46
C GLU A 131 -1.53 12.96 13.99
N ASP A 132 -0.78 11.90 13.71
CA ASP A 132 0.61 11.99 13.24
C ASP A 132 0.76 11.32 11.86
N ALA A 133 1.38 12.04 10.95
CA ALA A 133 1.59 11.62 9.57
C ALA A 133 3.08 11.69 9.21
N GLU A 134 3.62 10.58 8.71
CA GLU A 134 4.95 10.48 8.18
C GLU A 134 4.90 10.06 6.70
N ILE A 135 5.41 10.92 5.81
CA ILE A 135 5.34 10.72 4.37
C ILE A 135 6.74 10.58 3.79
N ALA A 136 7.11 9.36 3.39
CA ALA A 136 8.34 9.08 2.65
C ALA A 136 8.12 8.78 1.17
N GLY A 137 6.91 8.39 0.78
CA GLY A 137 6.54 8.06 -0.60
C GLY A 137 5.78 9.17 -1.31
N LEU A 138 4.88 8.77 -2.21
CA LEU A 138 4.02 9.67 -2.96
C LEU A 138 2.64 9.74 -2.31
N PHE A 139 2.21 10.94 -1.98
CA PHE A 139 0.88 11.24 -1.45
C PHE A 139 0.16 12.15 -2.42
N ASP A 140 -1.02 11.76 -2.88
CA ASP A 140 -1.84 12.52 -3.82
C ASP A 140 -3.26 12.68 -3.27
N GLY A 141 -3.68 13.89 -2.95
CA GLY A 141 -4.99 14.20 -2.39
C GLY A 141 -4.91 15.14 -1.18
N THR A 142 -5.74 14.86 -0.17
CA THR A 142 -5.88 15.74 1.00
C THR A 142 -5.41 15.04 2.27
N VAL A 143 -4.38 15.59 2.93
CA VAL A 143 -3.91 15.10 4.24
C VAL A 143 -4.32 16.08 5.32
N THR A 144 -4.95 15.58 6.38
CA THR A 144 -5.30 16.35 7.59
C THR A 144 -4.61 15.75 8.80
N ALA A 145 -3.48 16.35 9.19
CA ALA A 145 -2.69 15.97 10.37
C ALA A 145 -3.01 16.90 11.55
N ARG A 146 -3.72 16.39 12.57
CA ARG A 146 -4.11 17.17 13.75
C ARG A 146 -2.95 17.44 14.71
N GLY A 147 -1.94 16.59 14.71
CA GLY A 147 -0.72 16.70 15.51
C GLY A 147 0.46 17.16 14.66
N SER A 148 1.21 16.19 14.11
CA SER A 148 2.48 16.45 13.42
C SER A 148 2.48 15.85 12.02
N LEU A 149 2.89 16.63 11.03
CA LEU A 149 3.15 16.18 9.66
C LEU A 149 4.66 16.21 9.40
N ILE A 150 5.25 15.04 9.18
CA ILE A 150 6.66 14.84 8.87
C ILE A 150 6.78 14.39 7.41
N VAL A 151 7.45 15.20 6.60
CA VAL A 151 7.78 14.85 5.22
C VAL A 151 9.24 14.42 5.19
N ARG A 152 9.50 13.14 4.90
CA ARG A 152 10.85 12.58 4.81
C ARG A 152 11.57 13.08 3.55
N SER A 153 12.86 12.81 3.45
CA SER A 153 13.71 13.23 2.33
C SER A 153 13.22 12.85 0.93
N THR A 154 12.51 11.74 0.78
CA THR A 154 11.95 11.29 -0.51
C THR A 154 10.46 11.58 -0.67
N GLY A 155 9.84 12.20 0.35
CA GLY A 155 8.41 12.43 0.41
C GLY A 155 7.94 13.41 -0.66
N LYS A 156 6.87 13.07 -1.38
CA LYS A 156 6.23 13.91 -2.39
C LYS A 156 4.76 14.03 -2.08
N ILE A 157 4.33 15.21 -1.64
CA ILE A 157 2.91 15.50 -1.37
C ILE A 157 2.36 16.32 -2.54
N LYS A 158 1.26 15.87 -3.12
CA LYS A 158 0.52 16.55 -4.17
C LYS A 158 -0.93 16.78 -3.72
N GLY A 159 -1.38 18.03 -3.72
CA GLY A 159 -2.76 18.36 -3.34
C GLY A 159 -2.83 19.31 -2.13
N MET A 160 -3.67 18.99 -1.14
CA MET A 160 -3.92 19.86 0.01
C MET A 160 -3.40 19.24 1.31
N ALA A 161 -2.54 19.97 2.03
CA ALA A 161 -1.99 19.52 3.31
C ALA A 161 -2.43 20.43 4.45
N ARG A 162 -3.24 19.88 5.36
CA ARG A 162 -3.67 20.51 6.62
C ARG A 162 -2.84 19.97 7.76
N TYR A 163 -2.16 20.82 8.51
CA TYR A 163 -1.32 20.38 9.63
C TYR A 163 -1.31 21.37 10.80
N LYS A 164 -1.06 20.89 12.00
CA LYS A 164 -0.78 21.75 13.17
C LYS A 164 0.72 22.03 13.33
N LYS A 165 1.57 21.00 13.22
CA LYS A 165 3.03 21.11 13.16
C LYS A 165 3.54 20.49 11.87
N LEU A 166 4.43 21.18 11.17
CA LEU A 166 5.07 20.67 9.95
C LEU A 166 6.58 20.51 10.19
N SER A 167 7.12 19.38 9.77
CA SER A 167 8.56 19.14 9.69
C SER A 167 8.87 18.53 8.32
N VAL A 168 9.85 19.09 7.62
CA VAL A 168 10.25 18.65 6.29
C VAL A 168 11.74 18.36 6.34
N GLU A 169 12.11 17.13 5.99
CA GLU A 169 13.51 16.73 5.83
C GLU A 169 14.06 17.13 4.45
N GLU A 170 15.38 17.17 4.32
CA GLU A 170 16.06 17.57 3.09
C GLU A 170 15.67 16.66 1.92
N GLY A 171 15.08 17.25 0.87
CA GLY A 171 14.60 16.56 -0.33
C GLY A 171 13.07 16.38 -0.41
N GLY A 172 12.36 16.65 0.70
CA GLY A 172 10.89 16.62 0.72
C GLY A 172 10.30 17.65 -0.24
N GLN A 173 9.34 17.22 -1.05
CA GLN A 173 8.66 18.06 -2.05
C GLN A 173 7.16 18.12 -1.76
N ILE A 174 6.62 19.34 -1.73
CA ILE A 174 5.20 19.60 -1.52
C ILE A 174 4.71 20.43 -2.70
N ILE A 175 3.69 19.94 -3.40
CA ILE A 175 3.13 20.54 -4.60
C ILE A 175 1.63 20.74 -4.36
N GLY A 176 1.22 21.96 -4.10
CA GLY A 176 -0.19 22.31 -3.93
C GLY A 176 -0.40 23.31 -2.81
N SER A 177 -1.51 23.17 -2.10
CA SER A 177 -1.94 24.11 -1.07
C SER A 177 -1.66 23.56 0.32
N MET A 178 -1.09 24.37 1.19
CA MET A 178 -0.89 24.03 2.59
C MET A 178 -1.71 24.96 3.48
N GLU A 179 -2.38 24.39 4.48
CA GLU A 179 -3.21 25.13 5.43
C GLU A 179 -2.80 24.74 6.85
N MET A 180 -2.51 25.74 7.67
CA MET A 180 -2.17 25.51 9.06
C MET A 180 -3.45 25.41 9.88
N LEU A 181 -3.65 24.28 10.55
CA LEU A 181 -4.70 24.10 11.54
C LEU A 181 -4.29 24.90 12.78
N GLN A 182 -4.87 26.10 12.96
CA GLN A 182 -4.74 26.84 14.21
C GLN A 182 -5.43 26.04 15.31
N GLY A 183 -4.64 25.43 16.19
CA GLY A 183 -5.16 25.04 17.49
C GLY A 183 -5.17 26.29 18.36
N GLU A 184 -6.35 26.84 18.64
CA GLU A 184 -6.51 27.74 19.78
C GLU A 184 -6.00 26.99 21.01
N GLY A 185 -4.98 27.57 21.64
CA GLY A 185 -4.42 27.12 22.91
C GLY A 185 -4.66 28.20 23.96
#